data_AF-A0A7U6JIZ4-F1
#
_entry.id   AF-A0A7U6JIZ4-F1
#
_cell.length_a   1.000
_cell.length_b   1.000
_cell.length_c   1.000
_cell.angle_alpha   90.00
_cell.angle_beta   90.00
_cell.angle_gamma   90.00
#
_symmetry.space_group_name_H-M   'P 1'
#
loop_
_entity.id
_entity.type
_entity.pdbx_description
1 polymer ?
#
loop_
_entity_poly.entity_id
_entity_poly.type
_entity_poly.pdbx_seq_one_letter_code
_entity_poly.pdbx_strand_id
1 'polypeptide(L)'
;MSYDLPMKKLILSLLWMPFLLAACATQSPPANFYVLTPLSQPGGKTIPDMLIGVGPLNLADYLDRNQLVSRSGDVSLELDEFHRWAGSLGKNATQVLAEDVSRLLGVDGVLAYPWSSGVDLDYQVILDINRLDVDADNTVILDAQWQLFDQQHGKLLEVHRSHYEVPSADVSHASVVLAQSKALAQLAQSLAQAIAAAAGHD
;
A
#
# COMPACT_ATOMS: atom_id res chain seq x y z
N MET A 1 -6.07 59.54 50.38
CA MET A 1 -6.95 59.19 49.25
C MET A 1 -6.05 58.84 48.08
N SER A 2 -5.70 57.57 47.91
CA SER A 2 -4.88 57.10 46.79
C SER A 2 -4.83 55.57 46.78
N TYR A 3 -5.90 54.94 46.28
CA TYR A 3 -6.01 53.49 46.05
C TYR A 3 -5.88 53.16 44.55
N ASP A 4 -4.93 53.75 43.83
CA ASP A 4 -4.95 53.72 42.34
C ASP A 4 -3.89 52.84 41.66
N LEU A 5 -3.06 52.10 42.41
CA LEU A 5 -1.93 51.35 41.84
C LEU A 5 -2.10 49.82 41.65
N PRO A 6 -2.87 49.03 42.41
CA PRO A 6 -2.93 47.58 42.21
C PRO A 6 -3.88 47.16 41.08
N MET A 7 -4.94 47.94 40.82
CA MET A 7 -5.99 47.58 39.87
C MET A 7 -5.53 47.69 38.41
N LYS A 8 -4.65 48.67 38.12
CA LYS A 8 -4.10 48.90 36.78
C LYS A 8 -3.16 47.76 36.32
N LYS A 9 -2.42 47.14 37.25
CA LYS A 9 -1.57 45.96 36.98
C LYS A 9 -2.41 44.69 36.76
N LEU A 10 -3.51 44.53 37.50
CA LEU A 10 -4.44 43.41 37.33
C LEU A 10 -5.13 43.47 35.95
N ILE A 11 -5.60 44.66 35.55
CA ILE A 11 -6.24 44.90 34.24
C ILE A 11 -5.25 44.65 33.09
N LEU A 12 -3.98 45.07 33.22
CA LEU A 12 -2.96 44.82 32.20
C LEU A 12 -2.63 43.32 32.05
N SER A 13 -2.64 42.54 33.14
CA SER A 13 -2.44 41.08 33.08
C SER A 13 -3.62 40.34 32.45
N LEU A 14 -4.86 40.79 32.73
CA LEU A 14 -6.07 40.19 32.19
C LEU A 14 -6.25 40.50 30.69
N LEU A 15 -5.73 41.63 30.22
CA LEU A 15 -5.75 42.03 28.82
C LEU A 15 -4.76 41.23 27.95
N TRP A 16 -3.70 40.67 28.53
CA TRP A 16 -2.73 39.83 27.82
C TRP A 16 -3.12 38.35 27.72
N MET A 17 -4.01 37.89 28.61
CA MET A 17 -4.54 36.52 28.60
C MET A 17 -5.13 36.10 27.23
N PRO A 18 -6.01 36.87 26.55
CA PRO A 18 -6.58 36.45 25.27
C PRO A 18 -5.56 36.33 24.12
N PHE A 19 -4.44 37.06 24.18
CA PHE A 19 -3.35 36.95 23.19
C PHE A 19 -2.56 35.63 23.35
N LEU A 20 -2.45 35.10 24.57
CA LEU A 20 -1.81 33.81 24.83
C LEU A 20 -2.70 32.63 24.41
N LEU A 21 -4.03 32.78 24.44
CA LEU A 21 -4.97 31.77 23.94
C LEU A 21 -5.06 31.72 22.41
N ALA A 22 -4.82 32.84 21.71
CA ALA A 22 -4.81 32.88 20.25
C ALA A 22 -3.60 32.15 19.63
N ALA A 23 -2.51 31.98 20.38
CA ALA A 23 -1.31 31.27 19.93
C ALA A 23 -1.46 29.74 19.90
N CYS A 24 -2.44 29.18 20.62
CA CYS A 24 -2.75 27.74 20.60
C CYS A 24 -3.77 27.36 19.53
N ALA A 25 -4.32 28.33 18.79
CA ALA A 25 -5.29 28.11 17.72
C ALA A 25 -4.62 27.88 16.34
N THR A 26 -3.39 27.38 16.32
CA THR A 26 -2.74 26.94 15.08
C THR A 26 -3.44 25.69 14.58
N GLN A 27 -4.20 25.84 13.50
CA GLN A 27 -4.92 24.77 12.83
C GLN A 27 -3.95 23.70 12.32
N SER A 28 -4.09 22.46 12.80
CA SER A 28 -3.27 21.34 12.33
C SER A 28 -3.43 21.17 10.81
N PRO A 29 -2.35 20.87 10.06
CA PRO A 29 -2.44 20.58 8.64
C PRO A 29 -3.46 19.47 8.35
N PRO A 30 -4.22 19.55 7.23
CA PRO A 30 -5.17 18.50 6.87
C PRO A 30 -4.42 17.21 6.52
N ALA A 31 -4.95 16.07 6.96
CA ALA A 31 -4.43 14.76 6.58
C ALA A 31 -4.98 14.32 5.21
N ASN A 32 -4.12 13.77 4.35
CA ASN A 32 -4.44 13.19 3.06
C ASN A 32 -4.37 11.66 3.15
N PHE A 33 -5.32 10.99 2.52
CA PHE A 33 -5.42 9.53 2.54
C PHE A 33 -5.30 8.94 1.14
N TYR A 34 -4.55 7.86 1.04
CA TYR A 34 -4.19 7.21 -0.22
C TYR A 34 -4.59 5.74 -0.23
N VAL A 35 -4.86 5.23 -1.43
CA VAL A 35 -5.08 3.82 -1.72
C VAL A 35 -4.31 3.46 -2.98
N LEU A 36 -3.83 2.22 -3.04
CA LEU A 36 -3.36 1.61 -4.28
C LEU A 36 -4.56 1.34 -5.18
N THR A 37 -4.36 1.52 -6.49
CA THR A 37 -5.42 1.38 -7.49
C THR A 37 -5.07 0.30 -8.53
N PRO A 38 -6.03 -0.52 -8.96
CA PRO A 38 -5.82 -1.58 -9.94
C PRO A 38 -5.68 -1.04 -11.38
N LEU A 39 -5.17 -1.88 -12.29
CA LEU A 39 -4.97 -1.66 -13.73
C LEU A 39 -6.25 -1.31 -14.48
N SER A 40 -6.38 -0.12 -15.05
CA SER A 40 -7.63 0.33 -15.71
C SER A 40 -8.10 -0.47 -16.93
N GLN A 41 -7.28 -1.37 -17.51
CA GLN A 41 -7.64 -2.10 -18.74
C GLN A 41 -7.63 -3.62 -18.54
N PRO A 42 -8.67 -4.35 -18.98
CA PRO A 42 -8.63 -5.80 -19.06
C PRO A 42 -7.64 -6.23 -20.15
N GLY A 43 -6.71 -7.11 -19.81
CA GLY A 43 -5.56 -7.45 -20.66
C GLY A 43 -5.48 -8.90 -21.12
N GLY A 44 -6.37 -9.77 -20.64
CA GLY A 44 -6.21 -11.22 -20.75
C GLY A 44 -7.02 -11.91 -21.86
N LYS A 45 -6.48 -13.04 -22.34
CA LYS A 45 -7.31 -14.11 -22.93
C LYS A 45 -7.98 -14.87 -21.79
N THR A 46 -9.31 -14.97 -21.82
CA THR A 46 -10.11 -15.72 -20.84
C THR A 46 -9.65 -17.16 -20.73
N ILE A 47 -9.25 -17.57 -19.53
CA ILE A 47 -9.09 -18.98 -19.14
C ILE A 47 -10.37 -19.38 -18.35
N PRO A 48 -11.33 -20.07 -18.96
CA PRO A 48 -12.58 -20.40 -18.25
C PRO A 48 -12.34 -21.34 -17.05
N ASP A 49 -13.17 -21.17 -16.02
CA ASP A 49 -13.35 -22.08 -14.87
C ASP A 49 -12.10 -22.38 -14.02
N MET A 50 -11.40 -21.34 -13.57
CA MET A 50 -10.29 -21.46 -12.62
C MET A 50 -10.52 -20.61 -11.36
N LEU A 51 -10.24 -21.20 -10.20
CA LEU A 51 -10.33 -20.55 -8.90
C LEU A 51 -8.93 -20.34 -8.31
N ILE A 52 -8.56 -19.08 -8.10
CA ILE A 52 -7.21 -18.66 -7.70
C ILE A 52 -7.30 -17.90 -6.38
N GLY A 53 -6.46 -18.26 -5.42
CA GLY A 53 -6.27 -17.50 -4.18
C GLY A 53 -5.05 -16.59 -4.27
N VAL A 54 -5.20 -15.32 -3.94
CA VAL A 54 -4.08 -14.38 -3.74
C VAL A 54 -3.95 -14.08 -2.25
N GLY A 55 -2.87 -14.58 -1.67
CA GLY A 55 -2.50 -14.39 -0.29
C GLY A 55 -2.34 -15.70 0.50
N PRO A 56 -1.88 -15.63 1.76
CA PRO A 56 -1.61 -14.41 2.51
C PRO A 56 -0.47 -13.57 1.94
N LEU A 57 -0.52 -12.26 2.21
CA LEU A 57 0.51 -11.30 1.86
C LEU A 57 1.11 -10.73 3.15
N ASN A 58 2.40 -10.95 3.36
CA ASN A 58 3.15 -10.33 4.44
C ASN A 58 3.89 -9.09 3.94
N LEU A 59 3.94 -8.07 4.79
CA LEU A 59 4.72 -6.85 4.55
C LEU A 59 5.90 -6.82 5.51
N ALA A 60 7.01 -6.21 5.08
CA ALA A 60 8.03 -5.78 6.03
C ALA A 60 7.37 -4.88 7.11
N ASP A 61 7.77 -5.07 8.37
CA ASP A 61 7.14 -4.40 9.54
C ASP A 61 7.10 -2.87 9.45
N TYR A 62 8.05 -2.26 8.72
CA TYR A 62 8.04 -0.82 8.52
C TYR A 62 6.95 -0.35 7.54
N LEU A 63 6.48 -1.23 6.64
CA LEU A 63 5.38 -0.96 5.70
C LEU A 63 4.00 -1.22 6.34
N ASP A 64 3.91 -2.06 7.38
CA ASP A 64 2.65 -2.37 8.06
C ASP A 64 2.24 -1.25 9.03
N ARG A 65 1.97 -0.07 8.47
CA ARG A 65 1.52 1.13 9.17
C ARG A 65 0.67 2.00 8.26
N ASN A 66 -0.05 2.94 8.86
CA ASN A 66 -0.89 3.85 8.09
C ASN A 66 -0.13 5.06 7.55
N GLN A 67 1.11 5.34 7.95
CA GLN A 67 1.88 6.46 7.41
C GLN A 67 2.49 6.07 6.06
N LEU A 68 2.58 7.01 5.11
CA LEU A 68 3.42 6.81 3.94
C LEU A 68 4.89 6.79 4.39
N VAL A 69 5.66 5.87 3.82
CA VAL A 69 7.07 5.69 4.13
C VAL A 69 7.90 6.00 2.90
N SER A 70 8.91 6.84 3.07
CA SER A 70 9.97 7.09 2.10
C SER A 70 11.32 6.75 2.70
N ARG A 71 12.32 6.59 1.84
CA ARG A 71 13.69 6.30 2.23
C ARG A 71 14.56 7.51 1.93
N SER A 72 15.19 8.06 2.95
CA SER A 72 16.09 9.23 2.83
C SER A 72 17.58 8.86 2.79
N GLY A 73 17.89 7.57 2.80
CA GLY A 73 19.23 7.02 2.61
C GLY A 73 19.24 5.50 2.80
N ASP A 74 20.40 4.85 2.71
CA ASP A 74 20.50 3.39 2.76
C ASP A 74 19.91 2.77 4.04
N VAL A 75 19.99 3.50 5.15
CA VAL A 75 19.61 3.02 6.49
C VAL A 75 18.50 3.84 7.17
N SER A 76 17.98 4.86 6.49
CA SER A 76 17.04 5.83 7.07
C SER A 76 15.69 5.81 6.37
N LEU A 77 14.63 5.77 7.16
CA LEU A 77 13.24 5.87 6.71
C LEU A 77 12.61 7.14 7.27
N GLU A 78 11.79 7.78 6.46
CA GLU A 78 10.97 8.92 6.84
C GLU A 78 9.50 8.51 6.80
N LEU A 79 8.76 8.94 7.82
CA LEU A 79 7.33 8.67 7.97
C LEU A 79 6.58 9.98 7.83
N ASP A 80 5.59 10.02 6.96
CA ASP A 80 4.77 11.23 6.80
C ASP A 80 3.58 11.21 7.78
N GLU A 81 3.50 12.25 8.62
CA GLU A 81 2.45 12.39 9.62
C GLU A 81 1.09 12.82 9.05
N PHE A 82 1.07 13.47 7.89
CA PHE A 82 -0.13 14.04 7.27
C PHE A 82 -0.52 13.31 5.98
N HIS A 83 0.33 12.45 5.42
CA HIS A 83 0.04 11.61 4.28
C HIS A 83 0.00 10.14 4.70
N ARG A 84 -1.18 9.53 4.58
CA ARG A 84 -1.46 8.22 5.18
C ARG A 84 -2.14 7.27 4.19
N TRP A 85 -1.93 5.98 4.34
CA TRP A 85 -2.81 4.98 3.78
C TRP A 85 -4.20 5.12 4.40
N ALA A 86 -5.25 4.97 3.59
CA ALA A 86 -6.64 5.03 4.05
C ALA A 86 -7.03 3.85 4.96
N GLY A 87 -6.18 2.82 5.03
CA GLY A 87 -6.31 1.65 5.87
C GLY A 87 -5.03 0.82 5.85
N SER A 88 -5.14 -0.50 6.09
CA SER A 88 -3.98 -1.40 5.99
C SER A 88 -3.49 -1.50 4.55
N LEU A 89 -2.23 -1.13 4.33
CA LEU A 89 -1.54 -1.28 3.04
C LEU A 89 -1.58 -2.74 2.56
N GLY A 90 -1.34 -3.71 3.44
CA GLY A 90 -1.31 -5.13 3.08
C GLY A 90 -2.67 -5.63 2.57
N LYS A 91 -3.77 -5.22 3.22
CA LYS A 91 -5.13 -5.56 2.76
C LYS A 91 -5.43 -4.92 1.41
N ASN A 92 -5.08 -3.65 1.23
CA ASN A 92 -5.31 -2.95 -0.03
C ASN A 92 -4.47 -3.56 -1.17
N ALA A 93 -3.20 -3.88 -0.93
CA ALA A 93 -2.32 -4.53 -1.90
C ALA A 93 -2.84 -5.92 -2.30
N THR A 94 -3.29 -6.73 -1.34
CA THR A 94 -3.88 -8.06 -1.62
C THR A 94 -5.11 -7.94 -2.51
N GLN A 95 -6.00 -6.97 -2.22
CA GLN A 95 -7.20 -6.73 -3.03
C GLN A 95 -6.85 -6.28 -4.45
N VAL A 96 -5.90 -5.34 -4.59
CA VAL A 96 -5.47 -4.83 -5.90
C VAL A 96 -4.80 -5.93 -6.72
N LEU A 97 -3.94 -6.75 -6.11
CA LEU A 97 -3.31 -7.88 -6.80
C LEU A 97 -4.34 -8.90 -7.29
N ALA A 98 -5.34 -9.26 -6.47
CA ALA A 98 -6.40 -10.18 -6.89
C ALA A 98 -7.18 -9.63 -8.08
N GLU A 99 -7.53 -8.34 -8.04
CA GLU A 99 -8.26 -7.68 -9.13
C GLU A 99 -7.42 -7.56 -10.41
N ASP A 100 -6.13 -7.23 -10.29
CA ASP A 100 -5.24 -7.16 -11.44
C ASP A 100 -5.00 -8.54 -12.06
N VAL A 101 -4.75 -9.57 -11.25
CA VAL A 101 -4.61 -10.95 -11.74
C VAL A 101 -5.89 -11.41 -12.42
N SER A 102 -7.06 -11.13 -11.85
CA SER A 102 -8.36 -11.40 -12.47
C SER A 102 -8.48 -10.76 -13.86
N ARG A 103 -8.16 -9.48 -13.98
CA ARG A 103 -8.20 -8.73 -15.25
C ARG A 103 -7.18 -9.22 -16.28
N LEU A 104 -6.01 -9.65 -15.81
CA LEU A 104 -4.90 -10.12 -16.67
C LEU A 104 -5.13 -11.55 -17.17
N LEU A 105 -5.80 -12.40 -16.40
CA LEU A 105 -6.18 -13.75 -16.80
C LEU A 105 -7.57 -13.82 -17.45
N GLY A 106 -8.37 -12.76 -17.31
CA GLY A 106 -9.75 -12.73 -17.77
C GLY A 106 -10.63 -13.74 -17.04
N VAL A 107 -10.41 -13.90 -15.73
CA VAL A 107 -11.12 -14.87 -14.87
C VAL A 107 -11.77 -14.17 -13.67
N ASP A 108 -13.03 -14.48 -13.40
CA ASP A 108 -13.76 -13.89 -12.25
C ASP A 108 -13.37 -14.58 -10.92
N GLY A 109 -12.83 -15.80 -11.00
CA GLY A 109 -12.50 -16.65 -9.86
C GLY A 109 -11.20 -16.29 -9.12
N VAL A 110 -10.85 -15.01 -8.96
CA VAL A 110 -9.67 -14.62 -8.15
C VAL A 110 -10.10 -14.06 -6.81
N LEU A 111 -9.72 -14.75 -5.73
CA LEU A 111 -10.10 -14.42 -4.37
C LEU A 111 -8.93 -13.83 -3.60
N ALA A 112 -9.13 -12.65 -3.01
CA ALA A 112 -8.18 -12.06 -2.07
C ALA A 112 -8.29 -12.73 -0.70
N TYR A 113 -7.15 -13.01 -0.06
CA TYR A 113 -7.12 -13.52 1.32
C TYR A 113 -7.65 -12.49 2.33
N PRO A 114 -8.42 -12.89 3.36
CA PRO A 114 -8.90 -14.25 3.62
C PRO A 114 -10.18 -14.59 2.84
N TRP A 115 -10.30 -15.84 2.41
CA TRP A 115 -11.52 -16.41 1.84
C TRP A 115 -12.19 -17.39 2.80
N SER A 116 -13.44 -17.76 2.50
CA SER A 116 -14.24 -18.68 3.30
C SER A 116 -13.64 -20.09 3.32
N SER A 117 -13.78 -20.79 4.46
CA SER A 117 -13.48 -22.22 4.54
C SER A 117 -14.38 -23.03 3.59
N GLY A 118 -13.82 -23.99 2.87
CA GLY A 118 -14.55 -24.83 1.90
C GLY A 118 -14.50 -24.32 0.46
N VAL A 119 -13.70 -23.28 0.21
CA VAL A 119 -13.31 -22.87 -1.14
C VAL A 119 -12.16 -23.78 -1.60
N ASP A 120 -12.40 -24.58 -2.63
CA ASP A 120 -11.39 -25.44 -3.25
C ASP A 120 -10.71 -24.66 -4.39
N LEU A 121 -9.53 -24.11 -4.09
CA LEU A 121 -8.72 -23.39 -5.08
C LEU A 121 -8.01 -24.37 -6.01
N ASP A 122 -7.78 -23.96 -7.25
CA ASP A 122 -6.87 -24.65 -8.17
C ASP A 122 -5.43 -24.21 -7.89
N TYR A 123 -5.24 -22.89 -7.76
CA TYR A 123 -3.94 -22.26 -7.54
C TYR A 123 -3.98 -21.28 -6.39
N GLN A 124 -2.87 -21.18 -5.65
CA GLN A 124 -2.70 -20.17 -4.60
C GLN A 124 -1.34 -19.49 -4.73
N VAL A 125 -1.32 -18.17 -4.65
CA VAL A 125 -0.10 -17.36 -4.54
C VAL A 125 0.07 -16.88 -3.10
N ILE A 126 1.21 -17.17 -2.50
CA ILE A 126 1.63 -16.61 -1.19
C ILE A 126 2.72 -15.57 -1.43
N LEU A 127 2.67 -14.42 -0.75
CA LEU A 127 3.55 -13.28 -1.01
C LEU A 127 4.20 -12.72 0.25
N ASP A 128 5.45 -12.30 0.10
CA ASP A 128 6.20 -11.47 1.05
C ASP A 128 6.72 -10.23 0.31
N ILE A 129 6.23 -9.04 0.66
CA ILE A 129 6.70 -7.76 0.11
C ILE A 129 7.67 -7.12 1.11
N ASN A 130 8.94 -7.06 0.71
CA ASN A 130 10.03 -6.53 1.53
C ASN A 130 10.25 -5.03 1.33
N ARG A 131 9.89 -4.50 0.14
CA ARG A 131 9.91 -3.06 -0.16
C ARG A 131 8.71 -2.67 -1.01
N LEU A 132 8.17 -1.48 -0.70
CA LEU A 132 7.20 -0.74 -1.50
C LEU A 132 7.28 0.74 -1.08
N ASP A 133 8.47 1.30 -1.19
CA ASP A 133 8.81 2.66 -0.76
C ASP A 133 9.53 3.42 -1.88
N VAL A 134 9.48 4.74 -1.80
CA VAL A 134 10.22 5.63 -2.70
C VAL A 134 11.60 5.94 -2.11
N ASP A 135 12.62 5.93 -2.96
CA ASP A 135 13.99 6.33 -2.60
C ASP A 135 14.24 7.84 -2.77
N ALA A 136 15.47 8.26 -2.49
CA ALA A 136 15.90 9.65 -2.60
C ALA A 136 15.93 10.17 -4.06
N ASP A 137 15.99 9.27 -5.04
CA ASP A 137 15.93 9.58 -6.47
C ASP A 137 14.49 9.61 -7.00
N ASN A 138 13.50 9.59 -6.09
CA ASN A 138 12.08 9.62 -6.40
C ASN A 138 11.61 8.41 -7.23
N THR A 139 12.28 7.27 -7.04
CA THR A 139 11.97 6.00 -7.66
C THR A 139 11.35 5.06 -6.64
N VAL A 140 10.18 4.52 -6.98
CA VAL A 140 9.51 3.51 -6.16
C VAL A 140 10.15 2.16 -6.42
N ILE A 141 10.56 1.50 -5.35
CA ILE A 141 11.11 0.16 -5.38
C ILE A 141 10.08 -0.83 -4.84
N LEU A 142 9.76 -1.84 -5.62
CA LEU A 142 9.04 -3.03 -5.17
C LEU A 142 10.00 -4.20 -5.13
N ASP A 143 10.19 -4.77 -3.93
CA ASP A 143 10.87 -6.05 -3.73
C ASP A 143 9.90 -7.06 -3.14
N ALA A 144 9.65 -8.15 -3.85
CA ALA A 144 8.74 -9.19 -3.40
C ALA A 144 9.33 -10.58 -3.63
N GLN A 145 9.00 -11.50 -2.74
CA GLN A 145 9.11 -12.93 -2.96
C GLN A 145 7.72 -13.53 -2.99
N TRP A 146 7.50 -14.47 -3.89
CA TRP A 146 6.21 -15.15 -3.99
C TRP A 146 6.37 -16.62 -4.34
N GLN A 147 5.35 -17.39 -3.99
CA GLN A 147 5.27 -18.82 -4.18
C GLN A 147 3.95 -19.15 -4.86
N LEU A 148 3.99 -19.98 -5.91
CA LEU A 148 2.81 -20.50 -6.57
C LEU A 148 2.61 -21.96 -6.17
N PHE A 149 1.44 -22.27 -5.64
CA PHE A 149 1.03 -23.62 -5.27
C PHE A 149 -0.11 -24.09 -6.17
N ASP A 150 -0.01 -25.36 -6.56
CA ASP A 150 -1.12 -26.17 -7.03
C ASP A 150 -1.81 -26.76 -5.81
N GLN A 151 -3.05 -26.33 -5.57
CA GLN A 151 -3.83 -26.71 -4.40
C GLN A 151 -4.53 -28.05 -4.60
N GLN A 152 -4.80 -28.47 -5.84
CA GLN A 152 -5.38 -29.78 -6.12
C GLN A 152 -4.39 -30.91 -5.79
N HIS A 153 -3.11 -30.73 -6.12
CA HIS A 153 -2.06 -31.71 -5.87
C HIS A 153 -1.21 -31.41 -4.63
N GLY A 154 -1.46 -30.29 -3.95
CA GLY A 154 -0.71 -29.86 -2.76
C GLY A 154 0.78 -29.64 -3.03
N LYS A 155 1.11 -29.09 -4.20
CA LYS A 155 2.49 -29.01 -4.72
C LYS A 155 2.93 -27.56 -4.89
N LEU A 156 4.15 -27.26 -4.43
CA LEU A 156 4.84 -26.02 -4.77
C LEU A 156 5.33 -26.09 -6.22
N LEU A 157 4.83 -25.18 -7.06
CA LEU A 157 5.19 -25.10 -8.47
C LEU A 157 6.36 -24.16 -8.71
N GLU A 158 6.35 -23.00 -8.07
CA GLU A 158 7.37 -21.97 -8.29
C GLU A 158 7.67 -21.18 -7.01
N VAL A 159 8.94 -20.78 -6.87
CA VAL A 159 9.38 -19.76 -5.91
C VAL A 159 10.16 -18.73 -6.71
N HIS A 160 9.75 -17.47 -6.63
CA HIS A 160 10.35 -16.40 -7.42
C HIS A 160 10.59 -15.16 -6.57
N ARG A 161 11.58 -14.36 -6.96
CA ARG A 161 11.81 -13.02 -6.43
C ARG A 161 11.63 -12.00 -7.55
N SER A 162 10.76 -11.03 -7.33
CA SER A 162 10.50 -9.92 -8.24
C SER A 162 11.07 -8.63 -7.67
N HIS A 163 11.74 -7.87 -8.53
CA HIS A 163 12.27 -6.54 -8.24
C HIS A 163 11.85 -5.59 -9.35
N TYR A 164 11.19 -4.49 -9.00
CA TYR A 164 10.78 -3.47 -9.94
C TYR A 164 11.14 -2.08 -9.44
N GLU A 165 11.59 -1.24 -10.37
CA GLU A 165 11.88 0.18 -10.15
C GLU A 165 10.94 1.00 -11.03
N VAL A 166 10.14 1.86 -10.41
CA VAL A 166 9.17 2.71 -11.10
C VAL A 166 9.41 4.15 -10.70
N PRO A 167 10.00 4.97 -11.58
CA PRO A 167 10.13 6.41 -11.36
C PRO A 167 8.74 7.02 -11.17
N SER A 168 8.57 7.82 -10.11
CA SER A 168 7.34 8.59 -9.97
C SER A 168 7.38 9.79 -10.92
N ALA A 169 6.19 10.27 -11.31
CA ALA A 169 6.10 11.34 -12.31
C ALA A 169 6.65 12.69 -11.81
N ASP A 170 6.53 12.92 -10.50
CA ASP A 170 7.01 14.09 -9.77
C ASP A 170 7.15 13.73 -8.29
N VAL A 171 7.63 14.66 -7.47
CA VAL A 171 7.93 14.43 -6.04
C VAL A 171 6.69 14.43 -5.13
N SER A 172 5.47 14.52 -5.67
CA SER A 172 4.26 14.51 -4.85
C SER A 172 3.90 13.12 -4.35
N HIS A 173 3.31 13.05 -3.15
CA HIS A 173 2.80 11.81 -2.57
C HIS A 173 1.81 11.08 -3.47
N ALA A 174 0.97 11.81 -4.21
CA ALA A 174 0.04 11.21 -5.16
C ALA A 174 0.77 10.51 -6.32
N SER A 175 1.80 11.15 -6.89
CA SER A 175 2.62 10.58 -7.96
C SER A 175 3.42 9.36 -7.48
N VAL A 176 3.91 9.37 -6.24
CA VAL A 176 4.55 8.22 -5.60
C VAL A 176 3.58 7.05 -5.44
N VAL A 177 2.36 7.29 -4.93
CA VAL A 177 1.34 6.23 -4.77
C VAL A 177 0.90 5.64 -6.12
N LEU A 178 0.82 6.47 -7.15
CA LEU A 178 0.58 6.00 -8.51
C LEU A 178 1.72 5.13 -9.04
N ALA A 179 2.98 5.45 -8.72
CA ALA A 179 4.13 4.61 -9.05
C ALA A 179 4.13 3.29 -8.26
N GLN A 180 3.75 3.30 -6.97
CA GLN A 180 3.54 2.07 -6.18
C GLN A 180 2.45 1.18 -6.78
N SER A 181 1.34 1.77 -7.23
CA SER A 181 0.27 1.04 -7.92
C SER A 181 0.76 0.41 -9.22
N LYS A 182 1.60 1.13 -10.00
CA LYS A 182 2.22 0.59 -11.22
C LYS A 182 3.21 -0.54 -10.94
N ALA A 183 4.02 -0.44 -9.89
CA ALA A 183 4.93 -1.50 -9.49
C ALA A 183 4.16 -2.77 -9.09
N LEU A 184 3.05 -2.62 -8.35
CA LEU A 184 2.18 -3.73 -7.99
C LEU A 184 1.52 -4.38 -9.21
N ALA A 185 1.13 -3.57 -10.20
CA ALA A 185 0.62 -4.08 -11.46
C ALA A 185 1.67 -4.88 -12.27
N GLN A 186 2.95 -4.50 -12.22
CA GLN A 186 4.04 -5.30 -12.81
C GLN A 186 4.22 -6.64 -12.09
N LEU A 187 4.10 -6.66 -10.76
CA LEU A 187 4.07 -7.91 -9.99
C LEU A 187 2.88 -8.78 -10.42
N ALA A 188 1.67 -8.21 -10.53
CA ALA A 188 0.48 -8.93 -10.97
C ALA A 188 0.64 -9.57 -12.36
N GLN A 189 1.35 -8.90 -13.28
CA GLN A 189 1.70 -9.47 -14.59
C GLN A 189 2.57 -10.72 -14.47
N SER A 190 3.58 -10.70 -13.61
CA SER A 190 4.41 -11.89 -13.36
C SER A 190 3.63 -13.03 -12.72
N LEU A 191 2.75 -12.73 -11.76
CA LEU A 191 1.88 -13.74 -11.15
C LEU A 191 0.93 -14.37 -12.19
N ALA A 192 0.26 -13.53 -12.99
CA ALA A 192 -0.63 -14.00 -14.05
C ALA A 192 0.10 -14.86 -15.09
N GLN A 193 1.33 -14.48 -15.48
CA GLN A 193 2.14 -15.30 -16.39
C GLN A 193 2.48 -16.67 -15.81
N ALA A 194 2.89 -16.73 -14.53
CA ALA A 194 3.21 -17.99 -13.86
C ALA A 194 1.98 -18.90 -13.73
N ILE A 195 0.82 -18.34 -13.37
CA ILE A 195 -0.44 -19.08 -13.27
C ILE A 195 -0.86 -19.60 -14.65
N ALA A 196 -0.84 -18.76 -15.69
CA ALA A 196 -1.20 -19.17 -17.03
C ALA A 196 -0.25 -20.25 -17.59
N ALA A 197 1.04 -20.17 -17.25
CA ALA A 197 2.01 -21.19 -17.59
C ALA A 197 1.69 -22.51 -16.89
N ALA A 198 1.42 -22.50 -15.57
CA ALA A 198 1.04 -23.70 -14.83
C ALA A 198 -0.20 -24.37 -15.42
N ALA A 199 -1.25 -23.60 -15.67
CA ALA A 199 -2.51 -24.10 -16.24
C ALA A 199 -2.39 -24.66 -17.66
N GLY A 200 -1.35 -24.29 -18.41
CA GLY A 200 -1.08 -24.84 -19.74
C GLY A 200 -0.36 -26.19 -19.75
N HIS A 201 0.08 -26.68 -18.58
CA HIS A 201 0.78 -27.97 -18.43
C HIS A 201 -0.13 -29.09 -17.91
N ASP A 202 -1.38 -28.80 -17.57
CA ASP A 202 -2.42 -29.76 -17.22
C ASP A 202 -3.14 -30.33 -18.47
#